data_AF-A0A5C6NBV0-F1
#
_entry.id   AF-A0A5C6NBV0-F1
#
_cell.length_a   1.000
_cell.length_b   1.000
_cell.length_c   1.000
_cell.angle_alpha   90.00
_cell.angle_beta   90.00
_cell.angle_gamma   90.00
#
_symmetry.space_group_name_H-M   'P 1'
#
loop_
_entity.id
_entity.type
_entity.pdbx_description
1 polymer ?
#
loop_
_entity_poly.entity_id
_entity_poly.type
_entity_poly.pdbx_seq_one_letter_code
_entity_poly.pdbx_strand_id
1 'polypeptide(L)'
;MGRRGSKDDEEEEEEKSSTEGTREDGQRSAGTPVVFNENGDAPGRYDIFQYQITNRSTTEYRVIGSWTNKLNLKVQNMRWKSGDPSLPPSVCSVPCRTGERKKVVKGVPCCWHCERCEGYHYQASEFTCELCPYEMRPDANRTGCVPILIIKLEWHSPWAVVPVFISMLGIVATSFVIVTFVRYNDTPIVRASGREMSYVLLTGIFLCYAITFLMIATPDVGVCSFRRIFLGLGMCFSYAALLTKTNRIHRIFEQGKKAVTAPRFISPASQLVITFSLISVQLLGVFVWFVADPPHTVVDYGEQRTQDPMAARGVLKCDISDLSLICSLGYSILLMVTCTVYAIKTRGVPETFNEAKPIGFTMYTTCIIWLAFIPIFFGTSQSAERIDRNPGPVLSENRSFHISSYGNAGYGSAQRGGCPRDQCSQWRSELLPSPLTMFLSLSPGSSQMYIQTTTLTISLSLSASVSLGMLYMPKVYVILFHPEQNVPKRKRSFKAIVTAATMSGKLSQKGGDRPNGEVKTELCESMETNRASLLKIPESPDLAPHPWTLSPSLIIKPNTFL
;
A
#
# COMPACT_ATOMS: atom_id res chain seq x y z
N MET A 1 -9.69 -87.99 -5.07
CA MET A 1 -9.29 -88.88 -3.96
C MET A 1 -9.98 -88.36 -2.69
N GLY A 2 -10.96 -89.12 -2.16
CA GLY A 2 -11.64 -89.01 -0.83
C GLY A 2 -12.43 -87.72 -0.51
N ARG A 3 -13.79 -87.69 -0.51
CA ARG A 3 -14.80 -88.16 0.51
C ARG A 3 -14.73 -87.36 1.83
N ARG A 4 -15.79 -86.84 2.48
CA ARG A 4 -17.25 -87.14 2.72
C ARG A 4 -17.89 -85.83 3.31
N GLY A 5 -19.19 -85.53 3.32
CA GLY A 5 -20.44 -86.23 2.99
C GLY A 5 -21.67 -85.28 3.13
N SER A 6 -22.81 -85.72 2.58
CA SER A 6 -24.19 -85.14 2.46
C SER A 6 -24.81 -84.62 3.76
N LYS A 7 -25.79 -83.69 3.80
CA LYS A 7 -27.06 -83.43 3.06
C LYS A 7 -28.24 -84.36 3.42
N ASP A 8 -29.43 -83.73 3.49
CA ASP A 8 -30.84 -84.21 3.53
C ASP A 8 -31.45 -84.19 4.96
N ASP A 9 -32.40 -83.32 5.31
CA ASP A 9 -33.79 -83.04 4.85
C ASP A 9 -34.85 -84.05 5.37
N GLU A 10 -35.84 -83.47 6.08
CA GLU A 10 -37.27 -83.82 6.24
C GLU A 10 -37.77 -85.07 7.03
N GLU A 11 -38.85 -84.77 7.78
CA GLU A 11 -39.95 -85.62 8.28
C GLU A 11 -39.68 -86.72 9.32
N GLU A 12 -40.17 -86.50 10.55
CA GLU A 12 -41.10 -87.46 11.17
C GLU A 12 -42.00 -86.74 12.20
N GLU A 13 -43.30 -86.77 11.90
CA GLU A 13 -44.44 -86.35 12.70
C GLU A 13 -44.82 -87.46 13.71
N GLU A 14 -45.61 -87.09 14.73
CA GLU A 14 -46.33 -87.96 15.69
C GLU A 14 -45.56 -88.65 16.85
N GLU A 15 -45.74 -88.08 18.05
CA GLU A 15 -46.57 -88.69 19.13
C GLU A 15 -45.99 -88.41 20.53
N LYS A 16 -46.44 -87.32 21.16
CA LYS A 16 -46.88 -87.42 22.56
C LYS A 16 -47.92 -86.37 22.91
N SER A 17 -49.15 -86.81 22.69
CA SER A 17 -50.38 -86.37 23.35
C SER A 17 -50.18 -86.06 24.85
N SER A 18 -51.03 -85.16 25.34
CA SER A 18 -51.38 -84.84 26.73
C SER A 18 -50.72 -83.64 27.42
N THR A 19 -50.96 -82.43 26.91
CA THR A 19 -51.39 -81.29 27.77
C THR A 19 -52.20 -80.24 27.00
N GLU A 20 -53.19 -80.67 26.22
CA GLU A 20 -54.11 -79.76 25.54
C GLU A 20 -55.41 -79.70 26.34
N GLY A 21 -55.54 -78.67 27.17
CA GLY A 21 -56.69 -78.52 28.04
C GLY A 21 -56.67 -77.27 28.91
N THR A 22 -56.20 -76.12 28.41
CA THR A 22 -56.53 -74.80 29.01
C THR A 22 -56.21 -73.57 28.14
N ARG A 23 -56.32 -73.63 26.80
CA ARG A 23 -55.90 -72.48 25.95
C ARG A 23 -56.98 -71.79 25.10
N GLU A 24 -58.27 -72.06 25.31
CA GLU A 24 -59.35 -71.32 24.63
C GLU A 24 -60.60 -71.03 25.48
N ASP A 25 -60.51 -71.04 26.82
CA ASP A 25 -61.58 -70.46 27.63
C ASP A 25 -61.27 -68.98 27.92
N GLY A 26 -61.78 -68.12 27.05
CA GLY A 26 -61.80 -66.67 27.23
C GLY A 26 -62.68 -66.29 28.43
N GLN A 27 -62.18 -66.53 29.65
CA GLN A 27 -62.82 -66.12 30.88
C GLN A 27 -62.95 -64.59 30.88
N ARG A 28 -64.18 -64.10 30.65
CA ARG A 28 -64.47 -62.67 30.56
C ARG A 28 -64.51 -62.06 31.96
N SER A 29 -63.35 -61.69 32.50
CA SER A 29 -63.32 -60.89 33.73
C SER A 29 -63.64 -59.43 33.38
N ALA A 30 -64.76 -58.92 33.91
CA ALA A 30 -65.23 -57.53 33.71
C ALA A 30 -65.44 -57.08 32.24
N GLY A 31 -65.91 -57.97 31.36
CA GLY A 31 -66.40 -57.59 30.01
C GLY A 31 -65.35 -57.44 28.91
N THR A 32 -64.05 -57.53 29.22
CA THR A 32 -62.95 -57.36 28.25
C THR A 32 -62.34 -58.72 27.89
N PRO A 33 -62.08 -59.05 26.60
CA PRO A 33 -61.42 -60.30 26.23
C PRO A 33 -59.99 -60.32 26.76
N VAL A 34 -59.63 -61.39 27.48
CA VAL A 34 -58.26 -61.62 27.97
C VAL A 34 -57.49 -62.33 26.86
N VAL A 35 -56.44 -61.71 26.36
CA VAL A 35 -55.58 -62.23 25.28
C VAL A 35 -54.16 -62.31 25.81
N PHE A 36 -53.44 -63.37 25.49
CA PHE A 36 -52.04 -63.55 25.84
C PHE A 36 -51.20 -63.67 24.57
N ASN A 37 -49.97 -63.15 24.60
CA ASN A 37 -48.98 -63.38 23.54
C ASN A 37 -48.41 -64.81 23.64
N GLU A 38 -47.53 -65.19 22.71
CA GLU A 38 -46.89 -66.50 22.66
C GLU A 38 -46.09 -66.83 23.94
N ASN A 39 -45.54 -65.81 24.59
CA ASN A 39 -44.82 -65.91 25.86
C ASN A 39 -45.73 -65.97 27.09
N GLY A 40 -47.06 -65.84 26.92
CA GLY A 40 -48.04 -65.83 28.00
C GLY A 40 -48.28 -64.46 28.64
N ASP A 41 -47.82 -63.35 28.06
CA ASP A 41 -48.05 -61.99 28.57
C ASP A 41 -49.36 -61.40 28.02
N ALA A 42 -50.16 -60.80 28.89
CA ALA A 42 -51.32 -60.01 28.48
C ALA A 42 -50.88 -58.64 27.94
N PRO A 43 -51.60 -58.04 26.97
CA PRO A 43 -51.28 -56.70 26.48
C PRO A 43 -51.45 -55.69 27.61
N GLY A 44 -50.40 -54.91 27.88
CA GLY A 44 -50.42 -53.91 28.93
C GLY A 44 -51.51 -52.87 28.71
N ARG A 45 -52.21 -52.53 29.79
CA ARG A 45 -53.16 -51.41 29.83
C ARG A 45 -52.96 -50.67 31.13
N TYR A 46 -52.71 -49.38 31.04
CA TYR A 46 -52.35 -48.58 32.21
C TYR A 46 -53.15 -47.28 32.22
N ASP A 47 -53.68 -46.94 33.38
CA ASP A 47 -54.13 -45.57 33.67
C ASP A 47 -52.95 -44.76 34.21
N ILE A 48 -52.80 -43.54 33.71
CA ILE A 48 -51.70 -42.64 34.06
C ILE A 48 -52.26 -41.60 35.01
N PHE A 49 -51.65 -41.48 36.19
CA PHE A 49 -52.06 -40.55 37.23
C PHE A 49 -51.03 -39.44 37.42
N GLN A 50 -51.49 -38.24 37.74
CA GLN A 50 -50.65 -37.15 38.25
C GLN A 50 -51.09 -36.82 39.67
N TYR A 51 -50.12 -36.71 40.57
CA TYR A 51 -50.37 -36.24 41.93
C TYR A 51 -50.54 -34.72 41.92
N GLN A 52 -51.73 -34.23 42.26
CA GLN A 52 -52.10 -32.82 42.17
C GLN A 52 -52.54 -32.28 43.55
N ILE A 53 -52.21 -31.02 43.81
CA ILE A 53 -52.71 -30.29 44.98
C ILE A 53 -53.96 -29.51 44.55
N THR A 54 -55.06 -29.73 45.25
CA THR A 54 -56.32 -29.02 45.06
C THR A 54 -56.34 -27.74 45.89
N ASN A 55 -57.15 -26.73 45.51
CA ASN A 55 -57.23 -25.41 46.16
C ASN A 55 -57.47 -25.43 47.69
N ARG A 56 -57.85 -26.58 48.26
CA ARG A 56 -58.09 -26.79 49.69
C ARG A 56 -56.92 -27.47 50.42
N SER A 57 -55.70 -27.42 49.86
CA SER A 57 -54.50 -28.10 50.39
C SER A 57 -54.60 -29.64 50.51
N THR A 58 -55.63 -30.25 49.94
CA THR A 58 -55.77 -31.70 49.80
C THR A 58 -55.05 -32.18 48.56
N THR A 59 -54.28 -33.26 48.69
CA THR A 59 -53.56 -33.90 47.60
C THR A 59 -54.29 -35.13 47.10
N GLU A 60 -54.41 -35.28 45.78
CA GLU A 60 -55.09 -36.42 45.17
C GLU A 60 -54.38 -36.92 43.90
N TYR A 61 -54.51 -38.22 43.64
CA TYR A 61 -54.12 -38.80 42.36
C TYR A 61 -55.25 -38.59 41.35
N ARG A 62 -54.95 -37.87 40.28
CA ARG A 62 -55.91 -37.60 39.20
C ARG A 62 -55.50 -38.34 37.93
N VAL A 63 -56.44 -39.06 37.33
CA VAL A 63 -56.21 -39.71 36.02
C VAL A 63 -56.02 -38.63 34.95
N ILE A 64 -54.83 -38.62 34.35
CA ILE A 64 -54.43 -37.69 33.28
C ILE A 64 -54.28 -38.37 31.92
N GLY A 65 -54.38 -39.70 31.85
CA GLY A 65 -54.31 -40.40 30.58
C GLY A 65 -54.46 -41.90 30.73
N SER A 66 -54.38 -42.60 29.60
CA SER A 66 -54.32 -44.06 29.55
C SER A 66 -53.34 -44.51 28.47
N TRP A 67 -52.83 -45.71 28.62
CA TRP A 67 -51.99 -46.39 27.64
C TRP A 67 -52.62 -47.72 27.27
N THR A 68 -52.91 -47.89 25.98
CA THR A 68 -53.43 -49.14 25.40
C THR A 68 -52.74 -49.33 24.05
N ASN A 69 -51.49 -49.80 24.05
CA ASN A 69 -50.55 -49.80 22.91
C ASN A 69 -50.19 -48.40 22.35
N LYS A 70 -51.04 -47.40 22.54
CA LYS A 70 -50.81 -45.98 22.24
C LYS A 70 -51.04 -45.14 23.49
N LEU A 71 -50.22 -44.12 23.65
CA LEU A 71 -50.32 -43.16 24.73
C LEU A 71 -51.42 -42.11 24.44
N ASN A 72 -52.42 -42.03 25.32
CA ASN A 72 -53.48 -41.03 25.27
C ASN A 72 -53.42 -40.16 26.52
N LEU A 73 -52.76 -39.00 26.42
CA LEU A 73 -52.64 -38.03 27.51
C LEU A 73 -53.65 -36.88 27.33
N LYS A 74 -54.36 -36.57 28.41
CA LYS A 74 -55.26 -35.41 28.50
C LYS A 74 -54.46 -34.23 29.06
N VAL A 75 -53.71 -33.54 28.19
CA VAL A 75 -52.81 -32.44 28.58
C VAL A 75 -53.52 -31.34 29.37
N GLN A 76 -54.77 -31.05 29.04
CA GLN A 76 -55.62 -30.07 29.75
C GLN A 76 -55.89 -30.42 31.22
N ASN A 77 -55.80 -31.71 31.58
CA ASN A 77 -56.00 -32.16 32.95
C ASN A 77 -54.71 -32.13 33.78
N MET A 78 -53.56 -31.91 33.14
CA MET A 78 -52.27 -31.83 33.82
C MET A 78 -52.10 -30.46 34.48
N ARG A 79 -51.47 -30.44 35.64
CA ARG A 79 -51.17 -29.21 36.38
C ARG A 79 -49.69 -29.16 36.72
N TRP A 80 -49.06 -28.03 36.40
CA TRP A 80 -47.67 -27.76 36.73
C TRP A 80 -47.59 -26.64 37.77
N LYS A 81 -46.52 -26.65 38.58
CA LYS A 81 -46.30 -25.66 39.65
C LYS A 81 -46.24 -24.22 39.12
N SER A 82 -45.80 -24.04 37.88
CA SER A 82 -45.68 -22.75 37.17
C SER A 82 -47.01 -22.18 36.67
N GLY A 83 -48.12 -22.92 36.75
CA GLY A 83 -49.44 -22.48 36.26
C GLY A 83 -49.62 -22.51 34.74
N ASP A 84 -48.54 -22.61 33.98
CA ASP A 84 -48.55 -22.84 32.53
C ASP A 84 -48.96 -24.30 32.23
N PRO A 85 -49.96 -24.56 31.36
CA PRO A 85 -50.34 -25.91 30.94
C PRO A 85 -49.34 -26.57 29.97
N SER A 86 -48.34 -25.85 29.46
CA SER A 86 -47.30 -26.41 28.59
C SER A 86 -46.42 -27.45 29.30
N LEU A 87 -45.97 -28.48 28.58
CA LEU A 87 -45.08 -29.50 29.18
C LEU A 87 -43.69 -28.90 29.44
N PRO A 88 -43.14 -29.04 30.65
CA PRO A 88 -41.80 -28.53 30.95
C PRO A 88 -40.75 -29.30 30.16
N PRO A 89 -39.82 -28.63 29.47
CA PRO A 89 -38.75 -29.29 28.74
C PRO A 89 -37.70 -29.84 29.70
N SER A 90 -37.39 -31.14 29.59
CA SER A 90 -36.27 -31.79 30.29
C SER A 90 -35.04 -31.81 29.39
N VAL A 91 -34.42 -30.65 29.18
CA VAL A 91 -33.23 -30.50 28.33
C VAL A 91 -32.01 -30.07 29.15
N CYS A 92 -30.85 -30.64 28.87
CA CYS A 92 -29.60 -30.23 29.52
C CYS A 92 -29.05 -28.91 28.95
N SER A 93 -29.24 -28.69 27.65
CA SER A 93 -28.73 -27.52 26.94
C SER A 93 -29.76 -27.02 25.95
N VAL A 94 -29.88 -25.71 25.85
CA VAL A 94 -30.77 -25.06 24.87
C VAL A 94 -30.14 -25.08 23.47
N PRO A 95 -30.95 -25.01 22.40
CA PRO A 95 -30.42 -24.87 21.04
C PRO A 95 -29.50 -23.65 20.91
N CYS A 96 -28.39 -23.80 20.18
CA CYS A 96 -27.44 -22.72 19.95
C CYS A 96 -27.99 -21.68 18.98
N ARG A 97 -27.46 -20.45 19.06
CA ARG A 97 -27.85 -19.37 18.14
C ARG A 97 -27.20 -19.57 16.77
N THR A 98 -27.74 -18.90 15.75
CA THR A 98 -27.12 -18.85 14.43
C THR A 98 -25.70 -18.30 14.51
N GLY A 99 -24.74 -18.98 13.88
CA GLY A 99 -23.32 -18.64 13.95
C GLY A 99 -22.57 -19.24 15.14
N GLU A 100 -23.22 -20.12 15.91
CA GLU A 100 -22.63 -20.90 16.99
C GLU A 100 -22.68 -22.40 16.69
N ARG A 101 -21.62 -23.13 17.03
CA ARG A 101 -21.59 -24.60 16.95
C ARG A 101 -21.78 -25.23 18.34
N LYS A 102 -22.34 -26.43 18.35
CA LYS A 102 -22.44 -27.29 19.52
C LYS A 102 -21.10 -27.97 19.80
N LYS A 103 -20.63 -27.82 21.03
CA LYS A 103 -19.51 -28.59 21.58
C LYS A 103 -20.04 -29.49 22.69
N VAL A 104 -20.16 -30.78 22.37
CA VAL A 104 -20.71 -31.79 23.28
C VAL A 104 -19.84 -31.93 24.53
N VAL A 105 -20.48 -31.99 25.70
CA VAL A 105 -19.80 -32.21 26.99
C VAL A 105 -19.33 -33.66 27.04
N LYS A 106 -18.05 -33.87 27.38
CA LYS A 106 -17.47 -35.22 27.46
C LYS A 106 -18.23 -36.06 28.49
N GLY A 107 -18.71 -37.22 28.06
CA GLY A 107 -19.42 -38.17 28.91
C GLY A 107 -20.93 -37.94 29.06
N VAL A 108 -21.50 -36.85 28.52
CA VAL A 108 -22.95 -36.59 28.57
C VAL A 108 -23.48 -36.13 27.21
N PRO A 109 -24.02 -37.05 26.37
CA PRO A 109 -24.32 -36.78 24.96
C PRO A 109 -25.45 -35.77 24.72
N CYS A 110 -26.35 -35.55 25.68
CA CYS A 110 -27.44 -34.58 25.57
C CYS A 110 -27.07 -33.16 26.03
N CYS A 111 -25.84 -32.95 26.53
CA CYS A 111 -25.36 -31.66 27.02
C CYS A 111 -24.30 -31.09 26.07
N TRP A 112 -24.41 -29.81 25.72
CA TRP A 112 -23.44 -29.10 24.87
C TRP A 112 -23.26 -27.65 25.31
N HIS A 113 -22.09 -27.10 24.98
CA HIS A 113 -21.83 -25.67 25.01
C HIS A 113 -21.95 -25.08 23.60
N CYS A 114 -22.49 -23.87 23.51
CA CYS A 114 -22.53 -23.13 22.27
C CYS A 114 -21.26 -22.29 22.15
N GLU A 115 -20.48 -22.55 21.11
CA GLU A 115 -19.27 -21.79 20.79
C GLU A 115 -19.47 -21.02 19.49
N ARG A 116 -19.22 -19.72 19.51
CA ARG A 116 -19.34 -18.89 18.31
C ARG A 116 -18.22 -19.22 17.32
N CYS A 117 -18.54 -19.29 16.03
CA CYS A 117 -17.50 -19.35 15.00
C CYS A 117 -16.77 -18.01 14.94
N GLU A 118 -15.49 -17.96 15.32
CA GLU A 118 -14.70 -16.72 15.37
C GLU A 118 -13.84 -16.49 14.12
N GLY A 119 -13.43 -15.23 13.91
CA GLY A 119 -12.61 -14.84 12.75
C GLY A 119 -13.33 -15.14 11.44
N TYR A 120 -12.61 -15.71 10.47
CA TYR A 120 -13.10 -16.06 9.13
C TYR A 120 -13.83 -17.41 9.07
N HIS A 121 -14.23 -17.97 10.21
CA HIS A 121 -15.00 -19.19 10.24
C HIS A 121 -16.51 -18.93 10.18
N TYR A 122 -17.23 -19.82 9.51
CA TYR A 122 -18.68 -19.87 9.45
C TYR A 122 -19.19 -21.21 9.97
N GLN A 123 -20.46 -21.25 10.34
CA GLN A 123 -21.17 -22.44 10.82
C GLN A 123 -21.54 -23.32 9.63
N ALA A 124 -20.68 -24.29 9.31
CA ALA A 124 -20.93 -25.26 8.24
C ALA A 124 -21.95 -26.32 8.67
N SER A 125 -21.95 -26.68 9.95
CA SER A 125 -22.95 -27.58 10.54
C SER A 125 -23.29 -27.16 11.96
N GLU A 126 -24.25 -27.85 12.57
CA GLU A 126 -24.58 -27.64 13.98
C GLU A 126 -23.41 -27.97 14.93
N PHE A 127 -22.40 -28.73 14.48
CA PHE A 127 -21.27 -29.18 15.32
C PHE A 127 -19.90 -28.62 14.87
N THR A 128 -19.80 -28.10 13.64
CA THR A 128 -18.53 -27.70 13.03
C THR A 128 -18.56 -26.26 12.53
N CYS A 129 -17.46 -25.54 12.80
CA CYS A 129 -17.14 -24.29 12.11
C CYS A 129 -16.06 -24.58 11.08
N GLU A 130 -16.21 -24.05 9.87
CA GLU A 130 -15.23 -24.18 8.80
C GLU A 130 -14.73 -22.81 8.37
N LEU A 131 -13.52 -22.76 7.81
CA LEU A 131 -12.92 -21.52 7.34
C LEU A 131 -13.50 -21.15 5.97
N CYS A 132 -13.89 -19.88 5.80
CA CYS A 132 -14.27 -19.38 4.47
C CYS A 132 -13.07 -19.43 3.50
N PRO A 133 -13.32 -19.61 2.19
CA PRO A 133 -12.30 -19.45 1.16
C PRO A 133 -11.59 -18.09 1.27
N TYR A 134 -10.34 -18.00 0.79
CA TYR A 134 -9.50 -16.81 1.00
C TYR A 134 -10.12 -15.51 0.46
N GLU A 135 -10.81 -15.58 -0.68
CA GLU A 135 -11.51 -14.46 -1.35
C GLU A 135 -12.86 -14.09 -0.70
N MET A 136 -13.27 -14.83 0.33
CA MET A 136 -14.55 -14.71 1.00
C MET A 136 -14.40 -14.43 2.50
N ARG A 137 -15.48 -13.92 3.08
CA ARG A 137 -15.63 -13.64 4.51
C ARG A 137 -16.97 -14.18 5.00
N PRO A 138 -17.11 -14.50 6.29
CA PRO A 138 -18.40 -14.92 6.83
C PRO A 138 -19.44 -13.80 6.70
N ASP A 139 -20.70 -14.20 6.49
CA ASP A 139 -21.84 -13.29 6.52
C ASP A 139 -22.14 -12.80 7.95
N ALA A 140 -23.06 -11.84 8.10
CA ALA A 140 -23.39 -11.27 9.42
C ALA A 140 -23.90 -12.32 10.43
N ASN A 141 -24.61 -13.35 9.93
CA ASN A 141 -25.12 -14.44 10.76
C ASN A 141 -24.11 -15.60 10.89
N ARG A 142 -22.96 -15.53 10.21
CA ARG A 142 -21.92 -16.56 10.15
C ARG A 142 -22.47 -17.95 9.78
N THR A 143 -23.50 -17.99 8.94
CA THR A 143 -24.11 -19.21 8.40
C THR A 143 -23.55 -19.57 7.02
N GLY A 144 -22.85 -18.64 6.37
CA GLY A 144 -22.24 -18.85 5.07
C GLY A 144 -21.11 -17.87 4.79
N CYS A 145 -20.56 -17.96 3.59
CA CYS A 145 -19.49 -17.09 3.12
C CYS A 145 -20.00 -16.17 2.01
N VAL A 146 -19.60 -14.91 2.07
CA VAL A 146 -19.89 -13.86 1.08
C VAL A 146 -18.58 -13.29 0.54
N PRO A 147 -18.54 -12.80 -0.70
CA PRO A 147 -17.31 -12.23 -1.28
C PRO A 147 -16.84 -11.00 -0.50
N ILE A 148 -15.52 -10.86 -0.36
CA ILE A 148 -14.90 -9.66 0.22
C ILE A 148 -15.11 -8.49 -0.75
N LEU A 149 -15.45 -7.31 -0.20
CA LEU A 149 -15.67 -6.12 -1.02
C LEU A 149 -14.33 -5.62 -1.60
N ILE A 150 -14.33 -5.36 -2.91
CA ILE A 150 -13.16 -4.85 -3.61
C ILE A 150 -13.18 -3.32 -3.58
N ILE A 151 -12.08 -2.72 -3.12
CA ILE A 151 -11.83 -1.29 -3.18
C ILE A 151 -10.82 -0.94 -4.26
N LYS A 152 -10.91 0.28 -4.75
CA LYS A 152 -10.02 0.87 -5.75
C LYS A 152 -9.65 2.29 -5.33
N LEU A 153 -8.56 2.82 -5.88
CA LEU A 153 -8.20 4.22 -5.66
C LEU A 153 -9.23 5.12 -6.35
N GLU A 154 -10.00 5.85 -5.55
CA GLU A 154 -10.98 6.80 -6.05
C GLU A 154 -10.35 8.18 -6.25
N TRP A 155 -10.77 8.87 -7.31
CA TRP A 155 -10.28 10.21 -7.67
C TRP A 155 -10.54 11.27 -6.58
N HIS A 156 -11.56 11.07 -5.75
CA HIS A 156 -11.92 11.97 -4.65
C HIS A 156 -11.13 11.70 -3.37
N SER A 157 -10.35 10.62 -3.32
CA SER A 157 -9.47 10.33 -2.19
C SER A 157 -8.42 11.44 -2.06
N PRO A 158 -8.15 11.97 -0.85
CA PRO A 158 -7.09 12.96 -0.62
C PRO A 158 -5.72 12.52 -1.18
N TRP A 159 -5.45 11.21 -1.15
CA TRP A 159 -4.26 10.58 -1.71
C TRP A 159 -4.13 10.73 -3.23
N ALA A 160 -5.25 10.81 -3.95
CA ALA A 160 -5.29 11.02 -5.40
C ALA A 160 -5.36 12.51 -5.80
N VAL A 161 -6.11 13.33 -5.04
CA VAL A 161 -6.35 14.74 -5.38
C VAL A 161 -5.06 15.56 -5.42
N VAL A 162 -4.17 15.38 -4.44
CA VAL A 162 -2.93 16.17 -4.35
C VAL A 162 -1.99 15.92 -5.55
N PRO A 163 -1.62 14.67 -5.89
CA PRO A 163 -0.79 14.40 -7.07
C PRO A 163 -1.44 14.85 -8.40
N VAL A 164 -2.75 14.67 -8.55
CA VAL A 164 -3.50 15.11 -9.75
C VAL A 164 -3.38 16.62 -9.92
N PHE A 165 -3.60 17.38 -8.85
CA PHE A 165 -3.53 18.83 -8.89
C PHE A 165 -2.14 19.33 -9.31
N ILE A 166 -1.08 18.77 -8.71
CA ILE A 166 0.32 19.09 -9.07
C ILE A 166 0.57 18.75 -10.55
N SER A 167 0.08 17.61 -11.01
CA SER A 167 0.27 17.16 -12.40
C SER A 167 -0.48 18.03 -13.41
N MET A 168 -1.70 18.47 -13.08
CA MET A 168 -2.46 19.42 -13.91
C MET A 168 -1.70 20.74 -14.09
N LEU A 169 -1.21 21.32 -12.98
CA LEU A 169 -0.41 22.55 -13.04
C LEU A 169 0.89 22.34 -13.85
N GLY A 170 1.55 21.19 -13.65
CA GLY A 170 2.75 20.80 -14.37
C GLY A 170 2.52 20.65 -15.88
N ILE A 171 1.43 20.03 -16.30
CA ILE A 171 1.05 19.88 -17.72
C ILE A 171 0.79 21.25 -18.35
N VAL A 172 0.04 22.12 -17.68
CA VAL A 172 -0.24 23.48 -18.18
C VAL A 172 1.05 24.28 -18.33
N ALA A 173 1.91 24.27 -17.30
CA ALA A 173 3.20 24.95 -17.33
C ALA A 173 4.13 24.38 -18.42
N THR A 174 4.19 23.06 -18.57
CA THR A 174 5.03 22.40 -19.59
C THR A 174 4.53 22.75 -21.00
N SER A 175 3.22 22.73 -21.21
CA SER A 175 2.60 23.10 -22.49
C SER A 175 2.87 24.55 -22.85
N PHE A 176 2.79 25.47 -21.88
CA PHE A 176 3.16 26.87 -22.07
C PHE A 176 4.63 27.04 -22.49
N VAL A 177 5.55 26.32 -21.85
CA VAL A 177 6.98 26.33 -22.22
C VAL A 177 7.18 25.77 -23.63
N ILE A 178 6.54 24.64 -23.98
CA ILE A 178 6.60 24.05 -25.32
C ILE A 178 6.12 25.05 -26.38
N VAL A 179 4.94 25.64 -26.19
CA VAL A 179 4.36 26.63 -27.13
C VAL A 179 5.31 27.82 -27.29
N THR A 180 5.88 28.32 -26.21
CA THR A 180 6.85 29.43 -26.26
C THR A 180 8.10 29.04 -27.06
N PHE A 181 8.67 27.86 -26.79
CA PHE A 181 9.86 27.39 -27.49
C PHE A 181 9.60 27.16 -28.99
N VAL A 182 8.43 26.65 -29.35
CA VAL A 182 8.01 26.47 -30.75
C VAL A 182 7.78 27.82 -31.43
N ARG A 183 7.12 28.77 -30.76
CA ARG A 183 6.83 30.10 -31.34
C ARG A 183 8.07 30.96 -31.53
N TYR A 184 9.07 30.79 -30.67
CA TYR A 184 10.35 31.53 -30.66
C TYR A 184 11.53 30.63 -31.06
N ASN A 185 11.30 29.59 -31.86
CA ASN A 185 12.27 28.55 -32.20
C ASN A 185 13.53 29.06 -32.90
N ASP A 186 13.46 30.22 -33.54
CA ASP A 186 14.58 30.85 -34.26
C ASP A 186 15.41 31.80 -33.40
N THR A 187 14.96 32.11 -32.17
CA THR A 187 15.71 32.97 -31.25
C THR A 187 17.05 32.34 -30.87
N PRO A 188 18.12 33.14 -30.70
CA PRO A 188 19.44 32.66 -30.36
C PRO A 188 19.47 31.91 -29.02
N ILE A 189 18.55 32.23 -28.10
CA ILE A 189 18.39 31.57 -26.79
C ILE A 189 17.97 30.11 -26.96
N VAL A 190 16.89 29.86 -27.73
CA VAL A 190 16.38 28.50 -27.98
C VAL A 190 17.38 27.68 -28.80
N ARG A 191 18.05 28.31 -29.77
CA ARG A 191 19.10 27.67 -30.57
C ARG A 191 20.34 27.30 -29.76
N ALA A 192 20.79 28.16 -28.84
CA ALA A 192 21.95 27.90 -27.99
C ALA A 192 21.72 26.72 -27.04
N SER A 193 20.51 26.61 -26.47
CA SER A 193 20.08 25.52 -25.59
C SER A 193 20.11 24.13 -26.25
N GLY A 194 20.21 24.06 -27.58
CA GLY A 194 20.06 22.83 -28.36
C GLY A 194 18.59 22.45 -28.51
N ARG A 195 17.97 22.93 -29.60
CA ARG A 195 16.52 22.83 -29.86
C ARG A 195 15.99 21.41 -29.71
N GLU A 196 16.58 20.49 -30.47
CA GLU A 196 16.15 19.08 -30.53
C GLU A 196 16.17 18.42 -29.13
N MET A 197 17.30 18.55 -28.43
CA MET A 197 17.47 18.00 -27.08
C MET A 197 16.51 18.63 -26.06
N SER A 198 16.21 19.92 -26.24
CA SER A 198 15.29 20.64 -25.36
C SER A 198 13.84 20.17 -25.57
N TYR A 199 13.43 19.84 -26.80
CA TYR A 199 12.12 19.24 -27.08
C TYR A 199 12.01 17.81 -26.53
N VAL A 200 13.03 16.97 -26.70
CA VAL A 200 13.04 15.61 -26.14
C VAL A 200 12.87 15.64 -24.61
N LEU A 201 13.58 16.55 -23.93
CA LEU A 201 13.45 16.74 -22.48
C LEU A 201 12.06 17.25 -22.08
N LEU A 202 11.48 18.24 -22.79
CA LEU A 202 10.13 18.74 -22.51
C LEU A 202 9.06 17.66 -22.73
N THR A 203 9.21 16.80 -23.73
CA THR A 203 8.34 15.63 -23.93
C THR A 203 8.45 14.65 -22.75
N GLY A 204 9.66 14.38 -22.27
CA GLY A 204 9.86 13.56 -21.07
C GLY A 204 9.17 14.15 -19.82
N ILE A 205 9.33 15.45 -19.58
CA ILE A 205 8.68 16.19 -18.49
C ILE A 205 7.15 16.09 -18.60
N PHE A 206 6.59 16.30 -19.80
CA PHE A 206 5.16 16.16 -20.05
C PHE A 206 4.67 14.74 -19.72
N LEU A 207 5.39 13.70 -20.17
CA LEU A 207 5.06 12.31 -19.88
C LEU A 207 5.15 11.98 -18.38
N CYS A 208 6.11 12.57 -17.65
CA CYS A 208 6.23 12.42 -16.19
C CYS A 208 5.04 13.01 -15.42
N TYR A 209 4.37 14.04 -15.93
CA TYR A 209 3.11 14.51 -15.32
C TYR A 209 1.90 13.72 -15.82
N ALA A 210 1.87 13.33 -17.09
CA ALA A 210 0.78 12.56 -17.67
C ALA A 210 0.62 11.18 -17.01
N ILE A 211 1.73 10.55 -16.60
CA ILE A 211 1.67 9.25 -15.93
C ILE A 211 0.94 9.28 -14.59
N THR A 212 0.89 10.41 -13.89
CA THR A 212 0.13 10.51 -12.64
C THR A 212 -1.34 10.15 -12.83
N PHE A 213 -1.95 10.56 -13.95
CA PHE A 213 -3.32 10.19 -14.30
C PHE A 213 -3.45 8.69 -14.57
N LEU A 214 -2.48 8.10 -15.27
CA LEU A 214 -2.46 6.66 -15.51
C LEU A 214 -2.36 5.88 -14.22
N MET A 215 -1.52 6.31 -13.27
CA MET A 215 -1.31 5.66 -11.96
C MET A 215 -2.53 5.75 -11.03
N ILE A 216 -3.40 6.74 -11.24
CA ILE A 216 -4.63 6.94 -10.45
C ILE A 216 -5.86 6.34 -11.13
N ALA A 217 -5.85 6.22 -12.45
CA ALA A 217 -6.95 5.62 -13.21
C ALA A 217 -7.32 4.23 -12.68
N THR A 218 -8.57 3.82 -12.90
CA THR A 218 -9.00 2.48 -12.50
C THR A 218 -8.16 1.44 -13.23
N PRO A 219 -7.54 0.48 -12.52
CA PRO A 219 -6.70 -0.54 -13.14
C PRO A 219 -7.55 -1.38 -14.09
N ASP A 220 -7.09 -1.43 -15.32
CA ASP A 220 -7.62 -2.19 -16.43
C ASP A 220 -6.43 -2.70 -17.23
N VAL A 221 -6.60 -3.74 -18.05
CA VAL A 221 -5.51 -4.29 -18.88
C VAL A 221 -4.84 -3.20 -19.71
N GLY A 222 -5.62 -2.27 -20.30
CA GLY A 222 -5.07 -1.14 -21.05
C GLY A 222 -4.28 -0.17 -20.15
N VAL A 223 -4.86 0.21 -19.01
CA VAL A 223 -4.22 1.12 -18.05
C VAL A 223 -2.93 0.53 -17.49
N CYS A 224 -2.93 -0.76 -17.11
CA CYS A 224 -1.76 -1.47 -16.61
C CYS A 224 -0.65 -1.57 -17.67
N SER A 225 -1.02 -1.77 -18.93
CA SER A 225 -0.09 -1.73 -20.06
C SER A 225 0.57 -0.35 -20.17
N PHE A 226 -0.24 0.72 -20.21
CA PHE A 226 0.28 2.08 -20.32
C PHE A 226 1.11 2.51 -19.11
N ARG A 227 0.73 2.10 -17.89
CA ARG A 227 1.54 2.34 -16.68
C ARG A 227 2.94 1.75 -16.83
N ARG A 228 3.05 0.48 -17.23
CA ARG A 228 4.35 -0.19 -17.41
C ARG A 228 5.22 0.50 -18.46
N ILE A 229 4.62 0.92 -19.58
CA ILE A 229 5.31 1.60 -20.68
C ILE A 229 5.80 2.99 -20.24
N PHE A 230 4.90 3.85 -19.76
CA PHE A 230 5.23 5.24 -19.53
C PHE A 230 6.07 5.47 -18.25
N LEU A 231 6.03 4.56 -17.27
CA LEU A 231 6.77 4.73 -16.01
C LEU A 231 8.28 4.78 -16.23
N GLY A 232 8.81 3.83 -17.00
CA GLY A 232 10.22 3.85 -17.37
C GLY A 232 10.53 4.92 -18.42
N LEU A 233 9.63 5.10 -19.39
CA LEU A 233 9.93 5.98 -20.53
C LEU A 233 9.97 7.46 -20.18
N GLY A 234 9.02 8.01 -19.42
CA GLY A 234 9.04 9.46 -19.09
C GLY A 234 10.35 9.88 -18.43
N MET A 235 10.81 9.09 -17.47
CA MET A 235 12.09 9.28 -16.78
C MET A 235 13.29 9.08 -17.71
N CYS A 236 13.25 8.04 -18.55
CA CYS A 236 14.31 7.76 -19.51
C CYS A 236 14.45 8.89 -20.55
N PHE A 237 13.36 9.41 -21.10
CA PHE A 237 13.37 10.55 -22.03
C PHE A 237 14.03 11.78 -21.38
N SER A 238 13.63 12.08 -20.14
CA SER A 238 14.16 13.22 -19.40
C SER A 238 15.66 13.08 -19.10
N TYR A 239 16.08 11.97 -18.52
CA TYR A 239 17.48 11.78 -18.12
C TYR A 239 18.42 11.47 -19.28
N ALA A 240 17.98 10.77 -20.33
CA ALA A 240 18.80 10.58 -21.53
C ALA A 240 19.07 11.92 -22.24
N ALA A 241 18.08 12.82 -22.29
CA ALA A 241 18.26 14.14 -22.86
C ALA A 241 19.20 15.01 -22.03
N LEU A 242 19.03 15.03 -20.70
CA LEU A 242 19.93 15.74 -19.78
C LEU A 242 21.36 15.21 -19.84
N LEU A 243 21.53 13.89 -19.88
CA LEU A 243 22.84 13.24 -19.99
C LEU A 243 23.53 13.63 -21.29
N THR A 244 22.83 13.55 -22.42
CA THR A 244 23.38 13.93 -23.73
C THR A 244 23.75 15.41 -23.78
N LYS A 245 22.91 16.28 -23.19
CA LYS A 245 23.19 17.72 -23.10
C LYS A 245 24.43 18.01 -22.24
N THR A 246 24.60 17.30 -21.14
CA THR A 246 25.72 17.48 -20.21
C THR A 246 27.01 16.88 -20.74
N ASN A 247 26.92 15.71 -21.38
CA ASN A 247 28.03 15.09 -22.09
C ASN A 247 28.53 15.99 -23.23
N ARG A 248 27.63 16.61 -24.00
CA ARG A 248 28.02 17.62 -25.01
C ARG A 248 28.83 18.76 -24.39
N ILE A 249 28.37 19.33 -23.27
CA ILE A 249 29.09 20.41 -22.56
C ILE A 249 30.47 19.91 -22.14
N HIS A 250 30.56 18.78 -21.45
CA HIS A 250 31.82 18.17 -21.03
C HIS A 250 32.81 18.00 -22.18
N ARG A 251 32.36 17.46 -23.33
CA ARG A 251 33.22 17.23 -24.49
C ARG A 251 33.75 18.52 -25.12
N ILE A 252 32.95 19.59 -25.15
CA ILE A 252 33.37 20.90 -25.67
C ILE A 252 34.50 21.47 -24.80
N PHE A 253 34.35 21.45 -23.47
CA PHE A 253 35.35 22.00 -22.56
C PHE A 253 36.60 21.13 -22.45
N GLU A 254 36.44 19.81 -22.37
CA GLU A 254 37.57 18.89 -22.21
C GLU A 254 38.44 18.82 -23.46
N GLN A 255 37.82 18.88 -24.66
CA GLN A 255 38.60 18.95 -25.90
C GLN A 255 39.16 20.34 -26.15
N GLY A 256 38.46 21.41 -25.76
CA GLY A 256 38.99 22.78 -25.79
C GLY A 256 40.25 22.98 -24.94
N LYS A 257 40.50 22.12 -23.93
CA LYS A 257 41.76 22.09 -23.18
C LYS A 257 42.91 21.41 -23.94
N LYS A 258 42.61 20.46 -24.83
CA LYS A 258 43.60 19.58 -25.49
C LYS A 258 43.90 19.98 -26.93
N ALA A 259 42.92 20.53 -27.66
CA ALA A 259 43.07 20.95 -29.05
C ALA A 259 42.04 22.02 -29.46
N VAL A 260 42.36 22.80 -30.50
CA VAL A 260 41.47 23.82 -31.10
C VAL A 260 40.49 23.20 -32.12
N THR A 261 40.57 21.88 -32.34
CA THR A 261 39.70 21.17 -33.28
C THR A 261 38.32 20.88 -32.70
N ALA A 262 37.29 20.92 -33.56
CA ALA A 262 35.92 20.67 -33.13
C ALA A 262 35.73 19.19 -32.73
N PRO A 263 35.00 18.91 -31.64
CA PRO A 263 34.65 17.55 -31.25
C PRO A 263 33.89 16.76 -32.31
N ARG A 264 34.24 15.48 -32.50
CA ARG A 264 33.37 14.50 -33.21
C ARG A 264 31.97 14.44 -32.54
N PHE A 265 30.88 14.05 -33.20
CA PHE A 265 29.53 13.93 -32.57
C PHE A 265 28.94 15.21 -31.92
N ILE A 266 29.31 16.40 -32.41
CA ILE A 266 28.67 17.66 -31.95
C ILE A 266 27.39 18.00 -32.72
N SER A 267 27.12 17.30 -33.82
CA SER A 267 25.96 17.53 -34.68
C SER A 267 24.66 17.21 -33.93
N PRO A 268 23.59 18.02 -34.09
CA PRO A 268 22.27 17.74 -33.53
C PRO A 268 21.75 16.34 -33.89
N ALA A 269 21.98 15.90 -35.14
CA ALA A 269 21.57 14.56 -35.59
C ALA A 269 22.28 13.45 -34.79
N SER A 270 23.59 13.55 -34.57
CA SER A 270 24.33 12.57 -33.76
C SER A 270 23.90 12.56 -32.29
N GLN A 271 23.48 13.70 -31.75
CA GLN A 271 22.98 13.79 -30.37
C GLN A 271 21.62 13.11 -30.21
N LEU A 272 20.73 13.30 -31.18
CA LEU A 272 19.45 12.59 -31.22
C LEU A 272 19.66 11.08 -31.32
N VAL A 273 20.55 10.61 -32.18
CA VAL A 273 20.86 9.17 -32.31
C VAL A 273 21.35 8.59 -30.97
N ILE A 274 22.27 9.27 -30.28
CA ILE A 274 22.73 8.82 -28.95
C ILE A 274 21.57 8.79 -27.95
N THR A 275 20.72 9.82 -27.94
CA THR A 275 19.60 9.92 -27.00
C THR A 275 18.56 8.84 -27.23
N PHE A 276 18.14 8.65 -28.48
CA PHE A 276 17.23 7.58 -28.86
C PHE A 276 17.83 6.20 -28.62
N SER A 277 19.14 6.01 -28.81
CA SER A 277 19.78 4.73 -28.48
C SER A 277 19.67 4.38 -26.99
N LEU A 278 19.80 5.35 -26.08
CA LEU A 278 19.59 5.15 -24.65
C LEU A 278 18.11 4.84 -24.34
N ILE A 279 17.19 5.57 -24.96
CA ILE A 279 15.74 5.32 -24.79
C ILE A 279 15.34 3.94 -25.31
N SER A 280 15.93 3.49 -26.42
CA SER A 280 15.68 2.17 -27.00
C SER A 280 16.05 1.03 -26.06
N VAL A 281 17.06 1.20 -25.19
CA VAL A 281 17.39 0.19 -24.16
C VAL A 281 16.23 0.00 -23.19
N GLN A 282 15.62 1.10 -22.73
CA GLN A 282 14.44 1.04 -21.86
C GLN A 282 13.24 0.43 -22.59
N LEU A 283 13.00 0.82 -23.84
CA LEU A 283 11.92 0.26 -24.66
C LEU A 283 12.08 -1.25 -24.87
N LEU A 284 13.30 -1.70 -25.15
CA LEU A 284 13.60 -3.12 -25.32
C LEU A 284 13.33 -3.90 -24.03
N GLY A 285 13.75 -3.38 -22.87
CA GLY A 285 13.47 -4.00 -21.57
C GLY A 285 11.98 -4.11 -21.29
N VAL A 286 11.21 -3.05 -21.57
CA VAL A 286 9.74 -3.07 -21.45
C VAL A 286 9.14 -4.11 -22.41
N PHE A 287 9.55 -4.13 -23.68
CA PHE A 287 9.04 -5.10 -24.66
C PHE A 287 9.30 -6.55 -24.26
N VAL A 288 10.53 -6.86 -23.81
CA VAL A 288 10.88 -8.20 -23.29
C VAL A 288 9.96 -8.58 -22.12
N TRP A 289 9.68 -7.64 -21.22
CA TRP A 289 8.80 -7.90 -20.09
C TRP A 289 7.33 -8.09 -20.47
N PHE A 290 6.85 -7.37 -21.49
CA PHE A 290 5.50 -7.58 -22.02
C PHE A 290 5.30 -8.97 -22.62
N VAL A 291 6.35 -9.53 -23.23
CA VAL A 291 6.33 -10.88 -23.79
C VAL A 291 6.43 -11.94 -22.70
N ALA A 292 7.30 -11.72 -21.69
CA ALA A 292 7.48 -12.66 -20.59
C ALA A 292 6.25 -12.71 -19.66
N ASP A 293 5.78 -11.55 -19.22
CA ASP A 293 4.66 -11.40 -18.28
C ASP A 293 3.62 -10.42 -18.84
N PRO A 294 2.56 -10.88 -19.52
CA PRO A 294 1.55 -10.01 -20.07
C PRO A 294 0.81 -9.22 -18.96
N PRO A 295 0.46 -7.95 -19.21
CA PRO A 295 -0.20 -7.10 -18.22
C PRO A 295 -1.62 -7.62 -17.94
N HIS A 296 -1.92 -7.87 -16.67
CA HIS A 296 -3.27 -8.20 -16.21
C HIS A 296 -3.55 -7.52 -14.86
N THR A 297 -4.80 -7.56 -14.45
CA THR A 297 -5.26 -7.01 -13.16
C THR A 297 -5.42 -8.14 -12.16
N VAL A 298 -5.03 -7.90 -10.90
CA VAL A 298 -5.15 -8.86 -9.80
C VAL A 298 -5.80 -8.19 -8.59
N VAL A 299 -6.55 -8.96 -7.80
CA VAL A 299 -7.12 -8.50 -6.53
C VAL A 299 -6.29 -9.08 -5.40
N ASP A 300 -5.70 -8.21 -4.60
CA ASP A 300 -4.97 -8.59 -3.40
C ASP A 300 -5.91 -8.59 -2.19
N TYR A 301 -6.20 -9.77 -1.67
CA TYR A 301 -7.02 -9.94 -0.46
C TYR A 301 -6.21 -9.96 0.83
N GLY A 302 -4.87 -9.98 0.76
CA GLY A 302 -3.98 -10.04 1.92
C GLY A 302 -3.69 -8.66 2.51
N GLU A 303 -3.45 -7.66 1.65
CA GLU A 303 -3.02 -6.31 2.08
C GLU A 303 -3.99 -5.63 3.05
N GLN A 304 -5.31 -5.89 2.91
CA GLN A 304 -6.35 -5.36 3.80
C GLN A 304 -7.20 -6.45 4.47
N ARG A 305 -6.58 -7.60 4.79
CA ARG A 305 -7.24 -8.64 5.58
C ARG A 305 -7.12 -8.32 7.07
N THR A 306 -8.12 -7.64 7.63
CA THR A 306 -8.17 -7.32 9.06
C THR A 306 -8.58 -8.52 9.90
N GLN A 307 -8.27 -8.49 11.20
CA GLN A 307 -8.75 -9.48 12.18
C GLN A 307 -10.28 -9.49 12.27
N ASP A 308 -10.92 -8.33 12.14
CA ASP A 308 -12.36 -8.24 11.94
C ASP A 308 -12.70 -8.58 10.47
N PRO A 309 -13.43 -9.68 10.20
CA PRO A 309 -13.82 -10.05 8.85
C PRO A 309 -14.74 -9.03 8.18
N MET A 310 -15.52 -8.26 8.95
CA MET A 310 -16.46 -7.27 8.38
C MET A 310 -15.74 -6.06 7.80
N ALA A 311 -14.53 -5.76 8.28
CA ALA A 311 -13.68 -4.68 7.80
C ALA A 311 -12.72 -5.10 6.66
N ALA A 312 -12.69 -6.39 6.34
CA ALA A 312 -11.81 -6.95 5.31
C ALA A 312 -12.16 -6.41 3.92
N ARG A 313 -11.13 -6.07 3.14
CA ARG A 313 -11.28 -5.53 1.79
C ARG A 313 -10.24 -6.15 0.85
N GLY A 314 -10.64 -6.34 -0.40
CA GLY A 314 -9.74 -6.70 -1.50
C GLY A 314 -9.26 -5.45 -2.23
N VAL A 315 -7.99 -5.36 -2.57
CA VAL A 315 -7.42 -4.21 -3.29
C VAL A 315 -7.20 -4.58 -4.75
N LEU A 316 -7.90 -3.91 -5.67
CA LEU A 316 -7.69 -4.11 -7.10
C LEU A 316 -6.44 -3.35 -7.55
N LYS A 317 -5.46 -4.08 -8.08
CA LYS A 317 -4.19 -3.54 -8.58
C LYS A 317 -3.78 -4.15 -9.92
N CYS A 318 -2.79 -3.53 -10.58
CA CYS A 318 -2.14 -4.16 -11.72
C CYS A 318 -1.18 -5.22 -11.20
N ASP A 319 -1.20 -6.42 -11.78
CA ASP A 319 -0.14 -7.39 -11.52
C ASP A 319 1.13 -6.89 -12.21
N ILE A 320 2.15 -6.55 -11.44
CA ILE A 320 3.42 -6.02 -11.94
C ILE A 320 4.51 -6.74 -11.15
N SER A 321 5.41 -7.42 -11.87
CA SER A 321 6.55 -8.07 -11.23
C SER A 321 7.47 -7.02 -10.60
N ASP A 322 7.81 -7.24 -9.32
CA ASP A 322 8.77 -6.41 -8.59
C ASP A 322 10.11 -6.33 -9.32
N LEU A 323 10.54 -7.42 -9.97
CA LEU A 323 11.77 -7.44 -10.76
C LEU A 323 11.69 -6.48 -11.95
N SER A 324 10.56 -6.46 -12.67
CA SER A 324 10.32 -5.53 -13.77
C SER A 324 10.42 -4.07 -13.32
N LEU A 325 9.77 -3.77 -12.19
CA LEU A 325 9.74 -2.44 -11.61
C LEU A 325 11.15 -2.02 -11.15
N ILE A 326 11.86 -2.91 -10.45
CA ILE A 326 13.23 -2.68 -9.98
C ILE A 326 14.19 -2.48 -11.16
N CYS A 327 14.10 -3.27 -12.22
CA CYS A 327 14.93 -3.13 -13.41
C CYS A 327 14.65 -1.80 -14.14
N SER A 328 13.39 -1.45 -14.33
CA SER A 328 12.95 -0.23 -15.03
C SER A 328 13.36 1.05 -14.27
N LEU A 329 13.08 1.10 -12.97
CA LEU A 329 13.51 2.20 -12.10
C LEU A 329 15.03 2.21 -11.94
N GLY A 330 15.66 1.05 -11.85
CA GLY A 330 17.11 0.87 -11.76
C GLY A 330 17.83 1.49 -12.96
N TYR A 331 17.37 1.26 -14.19
CA TYR A 331 17.94 1.89 -15.38
C TYR A 331 17.80 3.43 -15.33
N SER A 332 16.64 3.92 -14.90
CA SER A 332 16.41 5.37 -14.72
C SER A 332 17.35 5.97 -13.68
N ILE A 333 17.61 5.25 -12.58
CA ILE A 333 18.57 5.65 -11.55
C ILE A 333 20.00 5.64 -12.09
N LEU A 334 20.38 4.62 -12.87
CA LEU A 334 21.70 4.56 -13.52
C LEU A 334 21.93 5.74 -14.46
N LEU A 335 20.92 6.11 -15.27
CA LEU A 335 20.97 7.30 -16.11
C LEU A 335 21.12 8.57 -15.26
N MET A 336 20.34 8.71 -14.19
CA MET A 336 20.41 9.84 -13.27
C MET A 336 21.80 9.97 -12.62
N VAL A 337 22.35 8.89 -12.06
CA VAL A 337 23.68 8.88 -11.43
C VAL A 337 24.77 9.25 -12.46
N THR A 338 24.69 8.67 -13.66
CA THR A 338 25.63 8.99 -14.75
C THR A 338 25.54 10.47 -15.13
N CYS A 339 24.32 10.99 -15.24
CA CYS A 339 24.03 12.42 -15.47
C CYS A 339 24.76 13.28 -14.42
N THR A 340 24.58 12.96 -13.15
CA THR A 340 25.18 13.68 -12.01
C THR A 340 26.70 13.64 -12.03
N VAL A 341 27.33 12.50 -12.36
CA VAL A 341 28.79 12.40 -12.51
C VAL A 341 29.28 13.35 -13.60
N TYR A 342 28.61 13.40 -14.75
CA TYR A 342 28.96 14.34 -15.82
C TYR A 342 28.72 15.80 -15.42
N ALA A 343 27.64 16.11 -14.67
CA ALA A 343 27.42 17.45 -14.16
C ALA A 343 28.54 17.92 -13.24
N ILE A 344 29.03 17.04 -12.35
CA ILE A 344 30.18 17.33 -11.47
C ILE A 344 31.41 17.65 -12.32
N LYS A 345 31.69 16.85 -13.36
CA LYS A 345 32.81 17.11 -14.27
C LYS A 345 32.69 18.43 -15.03
N THR A 346 31.47 18.93 -15.23
CA THR A 346 31.21 20.23 -15.90
C THR A 346 31.16 21.43 -14.95
N ARG A 347 31.41 21.28 -13.64
CA ARG A 347 31.39 22.42 -12.69
C ARG A 347 32.46 23.48 -12.96
N GLY A 348 33.60 23.09 -13.54
CA GLY A 348 34.70 24.01 -13.87
C GLY A 348 34.47 24.87 -15.12
N VAL A 349 33.26 24.87 -15.65
CA VAL A 349 32.89 25.68 -16.82
C VAL A 349 32.75 27.15 -16.41
N PRO A 350 33.47 28.09 -17.05
CA PRO A 350 33.42 29.51 -16.67
C PRO A 350 32.01 30.07 -16.84
N GLU A 351 31.60 30.95 -15.91
CA GLU A 351 30.23 31.48 -15.76
C GLU A 351 29.66 32.14 -17.02
N THR A 352 30.53 32.52 -17.95
CA THR A 352 30.16 33.00 -19.30
C THR A 352 29.29 32.01 -20.09
N PHE A 353 29.32 30.71 -19.77
CA PHE A 353 28.36 29.70 -20.21
C PHE A 353 27.35 29.42 -19.10
N ASN A 354 26.47 30.40 -18.90
CA ASN A 354 25.41 30.46 -17.88
C ASN A 354 24.45 29.25 -17.82
N GLU A 355 24.52 28.32 -18.77
CA GLU A 355 23.64 27.15 -18.84
C GLU A 355 24.13 25.94 -18.00
N ALA A 356 25.43 25.85 -17.67
CA ALA A 356 25.97 24.69 -16.96
C ALA A 356 25.56 24.62 -15.47
N LYS A 357 25.47 25.77 -14.79
CA LYS A 357 25.05 25.86 -13.38
C LYS A 357 23.62 25.38 -13.12
N PRO A 358 22.57 25.86 -13.83
CA PRO A 358 21.20 25.38 -13.61
C PRO A 358 21.03 23.90 -13.94
N ILE A 359 21.79 23.39 -14.92
CA ILE A 359 21.86 21.95 -15.23
C ILE A 359 22.39 21.15 -14.04
N GLY A 360 23.53 21.57 -13.47
CA GLY A 360 24.09 20.91 -12.29
C GLY A 360 23.13 20.93 -11.09
N PHE A 361 22.52 22.09 -10.80
CA PHE A 361 21.55 22.23 -9.71
C PHE A 361 20.36 21.28 -9.89
N THR A 362 19.79 21.23 -11.10
CA THR A 362 18.68 20.32 -11.44
C THR A 362 19.04 18.88 -11.10
N MET A 363 20.21 18.41 -11.55
CA MET A 363 20.63 17.03 -11.31
C MET A 363 20.83 16.70 -9.83
N TYR A 364 21.44 17.61 -9.05
CA TYR A 364 21.63 17.39 -7.62
C TYR A 364 20.30 17.31 -6.88
N THR A 365 19.38 18.24 -7.17
CA THR A 365 18.06 18.24 -6.55
C THR A 365 17.26 16.98 -6.92
N THR A 366 17.30 16.55 -8.19
CA THR A 366 16.62 15.30 -8.59
C THR A 366 17.23 14.08 -7.91
N CYS A 367 18.56 14.01 -7.76
CA CYS A 367 19.19 12.91 -7.00
C CYS A 367 18.71 12.86 -5.55
N ILE A 368 18.61 14.00 -4.87
CA ILE A 368 18.12 14.05 -3.48
C ILE A 368 16.67 13.56 -3.39
N ILE A 369 15.80 13.96 -4.32
CA ILE A 369 14.40 13.49 -4.38
C ILE A 369 14.35 11.96 -4.52
N TRP A 370 15.16 11.39 -5.43
CA TRP A 370 15.19 9.95 -5.66
C TRP A 370 15.83 9.16 -4.50
N LEU A 371 16.85 9.71 -3.84
CA LEU A 371 17.43 9.13 -2.63
C LEU A 371 16.43 9.10 -1.48
N ALA A 372 15.58 10.12 -1.35
CA ALA A 372 14.49 10.14 -0.36
C ALA A 372 13.35 9.17 -0.72
N PHE A 373 13.06 9.00 -2.01
CA PHE A 373 12.01 8.09 -2.50
C PHE A 373 12.28 6.61 -2.15
N ILE A 374 13.50 6.12 -2.38
CA ILE A 374 13.88 4.71 -2.20
C ILE A 374 13.47 4.15 -0.82
N PRO A 375 13.88 4.73 0.33
CA PRO A 375 13.52 4.19 1.64
C PRO A 375 12.03 4.29 1.94
N ILE A 376 11.30 5.25 1.35
CA ILE A 376 9.85 5.37 1.55
C ILE A 376 9.12 4.27 0.80
N PHE A 377 9.50 4.03 -0.45
CA PHE A 377 8.89 3.04 -1.32
C PHE A 377 9.08 1.61 -0.78
N PHE A 378 10.30 1.26 -0.36
CA PHE A 378 10.61 -0.07 0.19
C PHE A 378 10.38 -0.19 1.70
N GLY A 379 10.35 0.92 2.44
CA GLY A 379 10.04 0.91 3.87
C GLY A 379 8.56 0.64 4.13
N THR A 380 7.68 1.13 3.24
CA THR A 380 6.25 0.89 3.32
C THR A 380 5.88 -0.58 3.07
N SER A 381 6.60 -1.29 2.20
CA SER A 381 6.39 -2.73 1.97
C SER A 381 6.90 -3.62 3.12
N GLN A 382 7.97 -3.22 3.80
CA GLN A 382 8.56 -4.01 4.91
C GLN A 382 7.83 -3.84 6.25
N SER A 383 7.17 -2.71 6.48
CA SER A 383 6.40 -2.49 7.72
C SER A 383 5.24 -3.49 7.90
N ALA A 384 4.80 -4.13 6.82
CA ALA A 384 3.78 -5.18 6.86
C ALA A 384 4.31 -6.49 7.47
N GLU A 385 5.54 -6.90 7.14
CA GLU A 385 6.09 -8.19 7.60
C GLU A 385 6.32 -8.21 9.12
N ARG A 386 6.59 -7.06 9.73
CA ARG A 386 6.72 -6.95 11.19
C ARG A 386 5.38 -6.97 11.94
N ILE A 387 4.27 -6.61 11.28
CA ILE A 387 2.93 -6.67 11.88
C ILE A 387 2.39 -8.11 11.78
N ASP A 388 2.62 -8.80 10.66
CA ASP A 388 2.20 -10.21 10.50
C ASP A 388 3.06 -11.21 11.31
N ARG A 389 4.35 -10.91 11.57
CA ARG A 389 5.21 -11.79 12.39
C ARG A 389 5.03 -11.66 13.90
N ASN A 390 4.22 -10.71 14.36
CA ASN A 390 3.96 -10.54 15.79
C ASN A 390 2.45 -10.63 16.06
N PRO A 391 1.85 -11.83 15.93
CA PRO A 391 0.56 -12.05 16.56
C PRO A 391 0.79 -11.80 18.04
N GLY A 392 0.25 -10.69 18.57
CA GLY A 392 0.22 -10.45 20.01
C GLY A 392 -0.25 -11.73 20.72
N PRO A 393 0.21 -12.01 21.94
CA PRO A 393 -0.04 -13.28 22.59
C PRO A 393 -1.54 -13.56 22.56
N VAL A 394 -1.93 -14.59 21.79
CA VAL A 394 -3.23 -15.22 21.91
C VAL A 394 -3.25 -15.70 23.35
N LEU A 395 -4.01 -15.00 24.19
CA LEU A 395 -4.43 -15.52 25.48
C LEU A 395 -5.26 -16.76 25.19
N SER A 396 -4.54 -17.86 25.02
CA SER A 396 -5.08 -19.21 25.08
C SER A 396 -5.54 -19.39 26.51
N GLU A 397 -6.81 -19.07 26.75
CA GLU A 397 -7.51 -19.46 27.96
C GLU A 397 -7.76 -20.97 27.88
N ASN A 398 -6.68 -21.72 28.03
CA ASN A 398 -6.72 -23.16 28.19
C ASN A 398 -5.74 -23.53 29.31
N ARG A 399 -6.08 -23.07 30.52
CA ARG A 399 -5.59 -23.69 31.74
C ARG A 399 -6.79 -24.04 32.60
N SER A 400 -7.28 -25.26 32.41
CA SER A 400 -8.20 -25.94 33.32
C SER A 400 -7.64 -25.87 34.74
N PHE A 401 -8.21 -25.02 35.58
CA PHE A 401 -8.04 -25.11 37.03
C PHE A 401 -9.29 -25.74 37.61
N HIS A 402 -9.15 -27.00 38.00
CA HIS A 402 -10.07 -27.67 38.90
C HIS A 402 -10.17 -26.86 40.20
N ILE A 403 -11.35 -26.31 40.50
CA ILE A 403 -11.67 -25.84 41.84
C ILE A 403 -12.33 -27.01 42.57
N SER A 404 -11.52 -27.72 43.38
CA SER A 404 -12.05 -28.53 44.47
C SER A 404 -12.16 -27.63 45.70
N SER A 405 -13.37 -27.52 46.21
CA SER A 405 -13.74 -26.69 47.36
C SER A 405 -13.40 -27.43 48.65
N TYR A 406 -12.48 -26.88 49.45
CA TYR A 406 -12.44 -27.08 50.90
C TYR A 406 -11.96 -25.78 51.56
N GLY A 407 -12.78 -25.26 52.46
CA GLY A 407 -12.50 -24.02 53.18
C GLY A 407 -11.51 -24.20 54.33
N ASN A 408 -10.84 -23.11 54.70
CA ASN A 408 -10.86 -22.63 56.08
C ASN A 408 -10.36 -21.18 56.19
N ALA A 409 -10.82 -20.53 57.24
CA ALA A 409 -10.67 -19.11 57.56
C ALA A 409 -9.22 -18.64 57.81
N GLY A 410 -8.98 -17.33 57.59
CA GLY A 410 -7.78 -16.63 58.05
C GLY A 410 -7.77 -15.14 57.68
N TYR A 411 -7.98 -14.28 58.68
CA TYR A 411 -7.84 -12.83 58.63
C TYR A 411 -6.40 -12.40 58.26
N GLY A 412 -6.24 -11.39 57.38
CA GLY A 412 -4.94 -10.78 57.10
C GLY A 412 -4.94 -9.66 56.05
N SER A 413 -5.04 -8.42 56.53
CA SER A 413 -4.46 -7.17 55.97
C SER A 413 -4.27 -7.02 54.45
N ALA A 414 -5.07 -6.12 53.86
CA ALA A 414 -4.87 -5.56 52.52
C ALA A 414 -3.60 -4.68 52.47
N GLN A 415 -2.58 -5.13 51.73
CA GLN A 415 -1.51 -4.26 51.23
C GLN A 415 -1.69 -4.00 49.73
N ARG A 416 -1.79 -2.72 49.41
CA ARG A 416 -1.92 -2.17 48.05
C ARG A 416 -0.52 -2.17 47.41
N GLY A 417 -0.18 -3.23 46.67
CA GLY A 417 1.05 -3.33 45.90
C GLY A 417 0.96 -2.52 44.61
N GLY A 418 1.66 -1.38 44.57
CA GLY A 418 1.82 -0.54 43.39
C GLY A 418 2.73 -1.20 42.34
N CYS A 419 2.38 -0.99 41.07
CA CYS A 419 3.23 -1.36 39.94
C CYS A 419 4.46 -0.42 39.91
N PRO A 420 5.70 -0.92 39.74
CA PRO A 420 6.89 -0.09 39.69
C PRO A 420 6.86 0.87 38.51
N ARG A 421 7.08 2.16 38.79
CA ARG A 421 7.02 3.27 37.85
C ARG A 421 8.36 3.52 37.15
N ASP A 422 9.04 2.47 36.65
CA ASP A 422 10.37 2.61 36.03
C ASP A 422 10.56 1.81 34.72
N GLN A 423 9.50 1.61 33.93
CA GLN A 423 9.63 1.12 32.53
C GLN A 423 8.75 1.87 31.52
N CYS A 424 8.31 3.09 31.83
CA CYS A 424 7.44 3.88 30.94
C CYS A 424 7.96 5.29 30.64
N SER A 425 9.28 5.48 30.62
CA SER A 425 9.91 6.78 30.36
C SER A 425 11.04 6.77 29.32
N GLN A 426 11.24 5.68 28.57
CA GLN A 426 12.32 5.57 27.57
C GLN A 426 11.83 5.51 26.12
N TRP A 427 10.77 6.26 25.77
CA TRP A 427 10.38 6.49 24.36
C TRP A 427 9.79 7.89 24.13
N ARG A 428 10.20 8.90 24.92
CA ARG A 428 9.73 10.28 24.74
C ARG A 428 10.86 11.29 24.75
N SER A 429 11.84 11.10 23.87
CA SER A 429 12.81 12.14 23.53
C SER A 429 13.71 11.66 22.40
N GLU A 430 13.19 11.55 21.18
CA GLU A 430 13.97 11.68 19.96
C GLU A 430 13.03 11.81 18.76
N LEU A 431 13.39 12.73 17.85
CA LEU A 431 12.76 13.03 16.57
C LEU A 431 11.48 13.89 16.62
N LEU A 432 11.68 15.18 16.30
CA LEU A 432 10.70 15.94 15.51
C LEU A 432 10.13 15.00 14.44
N PRO A 433 8.81 14.88 14.29
CA PRO A 433 8.26 14.05 13.25
C PRO A 433 8.77 14.59 11.91
N SER A 434 9.54 13.76 11.21
CA SER A 434 9.78 13.93 9.79
C SER A 434 8.45 14.25 9.06
N PRO A 435 8.47 14.94 7.91
CA PRO A 435 7.27 15.14 7.11
C PRO A 435 6.51 13.81 6.86
N LEU A 436 7.25 12.70 6.72
CA LEU A 436 6.75 11.34 6.60
C LEU A 436 5.90 10.88 7.79
N THR A 437 6.32 11.15 9.02
CA THR A 437 5.54 10.79 10.21
C THR A 437 4.26 11.62 10.35
N MET A 438 4.25 12.87 9.87
CA MET A 438 3.02 13.67 9.80
C MET A 438 2.07 13.16 8.69
N PHE A 439 2.61 12.75 7.54
CA PHE A 439 1.86 12.13 6.44
C PHE A 439 1.29 10.74 6.80
N LEU A 440 2.02 9.91 7.55
CA LEU A 440 1.57 8.60 8.00
C LEU A 440 0.56 8.68 9.16
N SER A 441 0.61 9.74 9.97
CA SER A 441 -0.34 9.96 11.09
C SER A 441 -1.71 10.48 10.63
N LEU A 442 -1.85 10.91 9.38
CA LEU A 442 -3.09 11.50 8.86
C LEU A 442 -4.19 10.48 8.52
N SER A 443 -3.91 9.16 8.47
CA SER A 443 -4.96 8.15 8.30
C SER A 443 -4.47 6.72 8.59
N PRO A 444 -4.64 6.21 9.84
CA PRO A 444 -4.38 4.81 10.18
C PRO A 444 -5.47 3.94 9.54
N GLY A 445 -5.25 3.49 8.30
CA GLY A 445 -6.24 2.75 7.50
C GLY A 445 -6.06 2.84 5.98
N SER A 446 -5.09 3.63 5.50
CA SER A 446 -4.76 3.74 4.08
C SER A 446 -4.09 2.45 3.60
N SER A 447 -4.54 1.86 2.47
CA SER A 447 -3.88 0.68 1.90
C SER A 447 -2.44 1.01 1.45
N GLN A 448 -1.52 0.04 1.55
CA GLN A 448 -0.10 0.24 1.20
C GLN A 448 0.05 0.69 -0.25
N MET A 449 -0.80 0.13 -1.13
CA MET A 449 -0.89 0.54 -2.52
C MET A 449 -1.07 2.05 -2.69
N TYR A 450 -1.90 2.70 -1.85
CA TYR A 450 -2.13 4.14 -1.93
C TYR A 450 -0.88 4.94 -1.59
N ILE A 451 -0.14 4.53 -0.55
CA ILE A 451 1.07 5.23 -0.10
C ILE A 451 2.17 5.10 -1.16
N GLN A 452 2.41 3.90 -1.68
CA GLN A 452 3.43 3.66 -2.70
C GLN A 452 3.13 4.42 -4.00
N THR A 453 1.88 4.33 -4.49
CA THR A 453 1.45 5.01 -5.72
C THR A 453 1.54 6.53 -5.58
N THR A 454 1.08 7.07 -4.45
CA THR A 454 1.12 8.52 -4.17
C THR A 454 2.55 9.02 -4.05
N THR A 455 3.41 8.31 -3.31
CA THR A 455 4.82 8.69 -3.13
C THR A 455 5.54 8.70 -4.48
N LEU A 456 5.38 7.65 -5.28
CA LEU A 456 5.99 7.55 -6.60
C LEU A 456 5.55 8.70 -7.52
N THR A 457 4.25 8.97 -7.62
CA THR A 457 3.72 10.05 -8.47
C THR A 457 4.15 11.44 -8.01
N ILE A 458 4.22 11.69 -6.69
CA ILE A 458 4.75 12.94 -6.14
C ILE A 458 6.23 13.10 -6.46
N SER A 459 7.05 12.06 -6.25
CA SER A 459 8.49 12.11 -6.56
C SER A 459 8.76 12.37 -8.04
N LEU A 460 8.00 11.72 -8.94
CA LEU A 460 8.06 11.97 -10.39
C LEU A 460 7.70 13.41 -10.73
N SER A 461 6.58 13.90 -10.19
CA SER A 461 6.09 15.27 -10.43
C SER A 461 7.06 16.33 -9.90
N LEU A 462 7.64 16.12 -8.71
CA LEU A 462 8.63 17.03 -8.14
C LEU A 462 9.91 17.06 -8.99
N SER A 463 10.40 15.90 -9.45
CA SER A 463 11.57 15.80 -10.32
C SER A 463 11.35 16.53 -11.66
N ALA A 464 10.15 16.41 -12.23
CA ALA A 464 9.72 17.12 -13.43
C ALA A 464 9.63 18.65 -13.19
N SER A 465 9.04 19.06 -12.06
CA SER A 465 8.90 20.48 -11.67
C SER A 465 10.25 21.16 -11.49
N VAL A 466 11.21 20.48 -10.86
CA VAL A 466 12.59 20.99 -10.70
C VAL A 466 13.24 21.17 -12.07
N SER A 467 13.09 20.20 -12.97
CA SER A 467 13.64 20.29 -14.33
C SER A 467 13.04 21.43 -15.14
N LEU A 468 11.72 21.61 -15.08
CA LEU A 468 11.02 22.70 -15.75
C LEU A 468 11.41 24.07 -15.16
N GLY A 469 11.35 24.19 -13.83
CA GLY A 469 11.61 25.43 -13.10
C GLY A 469 13.04 25.91 -13.20
N MET A 470 14.03 25.02 -13.11
CA MET A 470 15.44 25.44 -13.09
C MET A 470 16.03 25.60 -14.49
N LEU A 471 15.58 24.82 -15.48
CA LEU A 471 16.19 24.83 -16.82
C LEU A 471 15.46 25.70 -17.83
N TYR A 472 14.13 25.82 -17.70
CA TYR A 472 13.29 26.41 -18.72
C TYR A 472 12.62 27.71 -18.29
N MET A 473 12.18 27.84 -17.03
CA MET A 473 11.57 29.10 -16.57
C MET A 473 12.47 30.33 -16.76
N PRO A 474 13.80 30.30 -16.44
CA PRO A 474 14.66 31.44 -16.70
C PRO A 474 14.74 31.80 -18.19
N LYS A 475 14.70 30.80 -19.07
CA LYS A 475 14.76 31.01 -20.53
C LYS A 475 13.46 31.61 -21.06
N VAL A 476 12.31 31.08 -20.63
CA VAL A 476 11.00 31.61 -21.01
C VAL A 476 10.83 33.04 -20.50
N TYR A 477 11.26 33.31 -19.26
CA TYR A 477 11.24 34.66 -18.69
C TYR A 477 12.02 35.65 -19.57
N VAL A 478 13.25 35.32 -19.96
CA VAL A 478 14.06 36.19 -20.84
C VAL A 478 13.42 36.33 -22.22
N ILE A 479 12.89 35.24 -22.81
CA ILE A 479 12.27 35.28 -24.15
C ILE A 479 11.06 36.23 -24.18
N LEU A 480 10.22 36.23 -23.14
CA LEU A 480 8.97 37.00 -23.11
C LEU A 480 9.14 38.42 -22.57
N PHE A 481 9.86 38.60 -21.45
CA PHE A 481 9.95 39.88 -20.75
C PHE A 481 11.18 40.71 -21.15
N HIS A 482 12.17 40.08 -21.80
CA HIS A 482 13.41 40.73 -22.25
C HIS A 482 13.65 40.51 -23.75
N PRO A 483 12.73 40.98 -24.63
CA PRO A 483 12.81 40.75 -26.07
C PRO A 483 14.07 41.33 -26.71
N GLU A 484 14.70 42.34 -26.09
CA GLU A 484 15.99 42.89 -26.51
C GLU A 484 17.13 41.86 -26.50
N GLN A 485 17.01 40.81 -25.68
CA GLN A 485 18.00 39.73 -25.61
C GLN A 485 17.77 38.63 -26.65
N ASN A 486 16.63 38.66 -27.36
CA ASN A 486 16.30 37.72 -28.44
C ASN A 486 17.00 38.04 -29.76
N VAL A 487 17.75 39.15 -29.84
CA VAL A 487 18.51 39.52 -31.03
C VAL A 487 19.85 38.77 -31.05
N PRO A 488 20.31 38.24 -32.21
CA PRO A 488 21.60 37.56 -32.31
C PRO A 488 22.76 38.48 -31.90
N LYS A 489 23.35 38.25 -30.72
CA LYS A 489 24.61 38.90 -30.35
C LYS A 489 25.72 38.36 -31.26
N ARG A 490 26.59 39.25 -31.78
CA ARG A 490 27.69 38.94 -32.72
C ARG A 490 28.45 37.70 -32.23
N LYS A 491 28.50 36.63 -33.03
CA LYS A 491 29.11 35.34 -32.69
C LYS A 491 30.50 35.56 -32.07
N ARG A 492 30.67 35.26 -30.77
CA ARG A 492 32.03 35.05 -30.24
C ARG A 492 32.58 33.82 -30.95
N SER A 493 33.64 34.03 -31.74
CA SER A 493 34.27 32.97 -32.53
C SER A 493 34.56 31.75 -31.65
N PHE A 494 34.41 30.54 -32.19
CA PHE A 494 34.80 29.30 -31.51
C PHE A 494 36.25 29.40 -30.96
N LYS A 495 37.13 30.14 -31.65
CA LYS A 495 38.46 30.53 -31.16
C LYS A 495 38.42 31.25 -29.81
N ALA A 496 37.54 32.24 -29.62
CA ALA A 496 37.44 33.02 -28.37
C ALA A 496 36.92 32.18 -27.20
N ILE A 497 36.03 31.22 -27.45
CA ILE A 497 35.53 30.27 -26.44
C ILE A 497 36.66 29.34 -25.98
N VAL A 498 37.41 28.80 -26.94
CA VAL A 498 38.58 27.95 -26.66
C VAL A 498 39.67 28.74 -25.93
N THR A 499 39.97 29.97 -26.34
CA THR A 499 40.94 30.85 -25.66
C THR A 499 40.54 31.15 -24.21
N ALA A 500 39.25 31.43 -23.95
CA ALA A 500 38.76 31.64 -22.58
C ALA A 500 38.87 30.38 -21.71
N ALA A 501 38.60 29.19 -22.28
CA ALA A 501 38.78 27.92 -21.59
C ALA A 501 40.25 27.61 -21.28
N THR A 502 41.18 27.95 -22.19
CA THR A 502 42.63 27.82 -21.96
C THR A 502 43.14 28.80 -20.89
N MET A 503 42.63 30.04 -20.85
CA MET A 503 43.02 31.04 -19.85
C MET A 503 42.53 30.70 -18.44
N SER A 504 41.32 30.14 -18.30
CA SER A 504 40.79 29.70 -17.00
C SER A 504 41.54 28.48 -16.43
N GLY A 505 42.11 27.63 -17.28
CA GLY A 505 42.92 26.47 -16.86
C GLY A 505 44.33 26.84 -16.37
N LYS A 506 44.92 27.93 -16.89
CA LYS A 506 46.28 28.36 -16.52
C LYS A 506 46.37 29.06 -15.16
N LEU A 507 45.27 29.58 -14.60
CA LEU A 507 45.28 30.14 -13.24
C LEU A 507 45.22 29.07 -12.13
N SER A 508 44.74 27.85 -12.43
CA SER A 508 44.61 26.80 -11.40
C SER A 508 45.91 26.01 -11.17
N GLN A 509 46.96 26.21 -11.99
CA GLN A 509 48.21 25.42 -11.94
C GLN A 509 49.42 26.21 -11.44
N LYS A 510 49.28 27.50 -11.10
CA LYS A 510 50.36 28.34 -10.55
C LYS A 510 50.06 28.74 -9.10
N GLY A 511 49.81 27.73 -8.25
CA GLY A 511 49.55 27.90 -6.81
C GLY A 511 50.50 27.14 -5.89
N GLY A 512 51.55 26.51 -6.43
CA GLY A 512 52.51 25.75 -5.63
C GLY A 512 53.93 25.93 -6.14
N ASP A 513 54.59 27.01 -5.74
CA ASP A 513 56.03 27.03 -5.39
C ASP A 513 56.49 28.42 -4.91
N ARG A 514 56.55 28.57 -3.56
CA ARG A 514 57.47 29.37 -2.71
C ARG A 514 57.47 30.93 -2.80
N PRO A 515 58.19 31.65 -1.88
CA PRO A 515 57.85 31.92 -0.48
C PRO A 515 57.75 33.44 -0.17
N ASN A 516 57.42 33.74 1.10
CA ASN A 516 57.19 35.02 1.78
C ASN A 516 58.07 36.24 1.35
N GLY A 517 57.47 37.44 1.22
CA GLY A 517 58.16 38.74 1.33
C GLY A 517 57.86 39.80 0.26
N GLU A 518 57.24 40.90 0.71
CA GLU A 518 57.25 42.28 0.17
C GLU A 518 56.37 42.70 -1.03
N VAL A 519 55.91 43.95 -0.91
CA VAL A 519 54.83 44.64 -1.63
C VAL A 519 55.31 45.18 -2.99
N LYS A 520 54.51 45.04 -4.05
CA LYS A 520 54.32 46.10 -5.06
C LYS A 520 53.07 45.88 -5.92
N THR A 521 52.18 46.85 -5.85
CA THR A 521 51.21 47.25 -6.87
C THR A 521 51.90 47.41 -8.23
N GLU A 522 51.36 46.81 -9.30
CA GLU A 522 51.22 47.44 -10.63
C GLU A 522 50.49 46.56 -11.66
N LEU A 523 49.69 47.25 -12.48
CA LEU A 523 49.18 46.90 -13.81
C LEU A 523 48.10 45.80 -13.96
N CYS A 524 46.84 46.24 -13.89
CA CYS A 524 45.77 45.70 -14.71
C CYS A 524 45.31 46.78 -15.69
N GLU A 525 46.12 47.04 -16.71
CA GLU A 525 45.76 47.89 -17.85
C GLU A 525 45.92 47.06 -19.14
N SER A 526 44.93 46.20 -19.43
CA SER A 526 44.60 45.82 -20.81
C SER A 526 43.27 45.06 -20.86
N MET A 527 42.14 45.76 -20.73
CA MET A 527 40.91 45.28 -21.37
C MET A 527 39.83 46.36 -21.60
N GLU A 528 40.17 47.64 -21.49
CA GLU A 528 39.34 48.75 -21.97
C GLU A 528 39.85 49.26 -23.32
N THR A 529 39.73 48.42 -24.34
CA THR A 529 39.88 48.86 -25.73
C THR A 529 38.91 48.09 -26.58
N ASN A 530 37.62 48.45 -26.51
CA ASN A 530 36.62 48.23 -27.57
C ASN A 530 35.22 48.75 -27.19
N ARG A 531 35.11 49.91 -26.52
CA ARG A 531 33.81 50.56 -26.33
C ARG A 531 33.89 52.08 -26.23
N ALA A 532 34.40 52.73 -27.26
CA ALA A 532 34.14 54.16 -27.48
C ALA A 532 34.31 54.52 -28.96
N SER A 533 33.22 54.45 -29.72
CA SER A 533 33.01 55.27 -30.91
C SER A 533 31.50 55.43 -31.05
N LEU A 534 31.04 56.70 -31.01
CA LEU A 534 29.65 57.20 -31.10
C LEU A 534 28.84 57.01 -29.80
N LEU A 535 28.49 58.04 -29.01
CA LEU A 535 28.09 59.42 -29.31
C LEU A 535 28.30 60.36 -28.11
N LYS A 536 28.46 61.65 -28.40
CA LYS A 536 28.67 62.81 -27.51
C LYS A 536 27.57 63.03 -26.46
N ILE A 537 27.99 63.46 -25.27
CA ILE A 537 27.24 64.21 -24.23
C ILE A 537 27.24 65.71 -24.62
N PRO A 538 26.30 66.54 -24.11
CA PRO A 538 26.56 67.37 -22.90
C PRO A 538 25.32 67.39 -21.97
N GLU A 539 25.29 67.79 -20.70
CA GLU A 539 26.19 68.46 -19.75
C GLU A 539 25.67 68.16 -18.31
N SER A 540 26.49 68.44 -17.30
CA SER A 540 26.43 68.20 -15.84
C SER A 540 25.42 69.05 -15.03
N PRO A 541 25.45 69.13 -13.66
CA PRO A 541 26.00 68.26 -12.60
C PRO A 541 24.97 68.00 -11.43
N ASP A 542 25.23 67.05 -10.53
CA ASP A 542 25.52 67.36 -9.11
C ASP A 542 25.55 66.14 -8.16
N LEU A 543 26.59 66.17 -7.33
CA LEU A 543 26.82 65.62 -5.99
C LEU A 543 26.68 64.11 -5.70
N ALA A 544 27.84 63.52 -5.42
CA ALA A 544 28.05 62.37 -4.55
C ALA A 544 28.21 62.85 -3.07
N PRO A 545 28.59 62.04 -2.05
CA PRO A 545 28.67 60.56 -1.98
C PRO A 545 28.28 59.91 -0.59
N HIS A 546 28.14 58.57 -0.60
CA HIS A 546 28.48 57.57 0.46
C HIS A 546 27.65 57.46 1.77
N PRO A 547 27.80 56.37 2.56
CA PRO A 547 27.75 54.92 2.25
C PRO A 547 26.86 54.19 3.31
N TRP A 548 26.79 52.84 3.34
CA TRP A 548 26.98 51.99 4.54
C TRP A 548 26.65 50.51 4.26
N THR A 549 27.49 49.68 4.86
CA THR A 549 27.65 48.24 4.82
C THR A 549 26.78 47.49 5.85
N LEU A 550 26.34 46.28 5.48
CA LEU A 550 26.24 45.02 6.25
C LEU A 550 25.65 45.00 7.70
N SER A 551 24.47 44.34 7.83
CA SER A 551 24.01 43.24 8.73
C SER A 551 24.36 43.23 10.25
N PRO A 552 23.75 42.36 11.11
CA PRO A 552 22.38 41.80 11.25
C PRO A 552 21.84 41.87 12.71
N SER A 553 20.61 41.35 12.96
CA SER A 553 20.05 40.83 14.25
C SER A 553 19.05 41.71 15.04
N LEU A 554 17.80 41.22 15.21
CA LEU A 554 16.94 41.40 16.41
C LEU A 554 15.71 40.45 16.28
N ILE A 555 15.66 39.31 16.97
CA ILE A 555 14.99 39.03 18.26
C ILE A 555 13.59 39.66 18.37
N ILE A 556 12.55 38.84 18.18
CA ILE A 556 11.14 39.17 18.45
C ILE A 556 10.73 38.46 19.75
N LYS A 557 10.28 39.22 20.75
CA LYS A 557 9.52 38.74 21.93
C LYS A 557 8.01 38.93 21.71
N PRO A 558 7.15 38.11 22.34
CA PRO A 558 5.71 38.13 22.16
C PRO A 558 5.03 39.14 23.10
N ASN A 559 4.00 39.83 22.62
CA ASN A 559 3.07 40.59 23.45
C ASN A 559 1.73 39.86 23.53
N THR A 560 1.43 39.40 24.74
CA THR A 560 0.09 39.15 25.27
C THR A 560 -0.62 40.49 25.47
N PHE A 561 -1.89 40.64 25.06
CA PHE A 561 -2.98 41.18 25.88
C PHE A 561 -4.30 41.25 25.07
N LEU A 562 -5.35 40.73 25.73
CA LEU A 562 -6.79 40.69 25.43
C LEU A 562 -7.30 39.62 24.45
#